data_AF-A0A4Y2DF41-F1
#
_entry.id   AF-A0A4Y2DF41-F1
#
_cell.length_a   1.000
_cell.length_b   1.000
_cell.length_c   1.000
_cell.angle_alpha   90.00
_cell.angle_beta   90.00
_cell.angle_gamma   90.00
#
_symmetry.space_group_name_H-M   'P 1'
#
loop_
_entity.id
_entity.type
_entity.pdbx_description
1 polymer ?
#
loop_
_entity_poly.entity_id
_entity_poly.type
_entity_poly.pdbx_seq_one_letter_code
_entity_poly.pdbx_strand_id
1 'polypeptide(L)'
;MAVEYYLGVMDYLIIVLTLLISTAIGIKFKSSSHETGKMREYFMAGKNMSLLPVIMSAAATMISPQSTMGIPAENYKYGIQFSIMYLGLSIGMVLAAYVFIPVYFQCGVCTVYE
;
A
#
# COMPACT_ATOMS: atom_id res chain seq x y z
N MET A 1 -12.82 -6.94 35.45
CA MET A 1 -14.10 -7.11 34.72
C MET A 1 -13.76 -6.97 33.25
N ALA A 2 -13.57 -8.08 32.54
CA ALA A 2 -13.26 -8.05 31.12
C ALA A 2 -14.56 -7.70 30.38
N VAL A 3 -14.59 -6.54 29.74
CA VAL A 3 -15.70 -6.18 28.85
C VAL A 3 -15.52 -7.03 27.60
N GLU A 4 -16.40 -8.00 27.37
CA GLU A 4 -16.43 -8.72 26.10
C GLU A 4 -16.99 -7.79 25.02
N TYR A 5 -16.09 -7.26 24.20
CA TYR A 5 -16.44 -6.45 23.04
C TYR A 5 -16.91 -7.38 21.92
N TYR A 6 -18.21 -7.65 21.89
CA TYR A 6 -18.83 -8.30 20.74
C TYR A 6 -19.05 -7.27 19.63
N LEU A 7 -18.64 -7.61 18.42
CA LEU A 7 -18.94 -6.83 17.22
C LEU A 7 -20.46 -6.81 17.02
N GLY A 8 -21.02 -5.62 16.89
CA GLY A 8 -22.45 -5.47 16.65
C GLY A 8 -22.83 -6.01 15.27
N VAL A 9 -24.12 -6.28 15.07
CA VAL A 9 -24.65 -6.68 13.75
C VAL A 9 -24.25 -5.67 12.65
N MET A 10 -24.18 -4.38 13.00
CA MET A 10 -23.75 -3.31 12.10
C MET A 10 -22.27 -3.39 11.74
N ASP A 11 -21.40 -3.76 12.67
CA ASP A 11 -19.96 -3.89 12.41
C ASP A 11 -19.71 -5.04 11.42
N TYR A 12 -20.38 -6.17 11.62
CA TYR A 12 -20.33 -7.30 10.69
C TYR A 12 -20.85 -6.92 9.30
N LEU A 13 -21.92 -6.14 9.22
CA LEU A 13 -22.47 -5.67 7.94
C LEU A 13 -21.44 -4.81 7.19
N ILE A 14 -20.79 -3.86 7.87
CA ILE A 14 -19.75 -3.01 7.28
C ILE A 14 -18.55 -3.84 6.80
N ILE A 15 -18.10 -4.82 7.60
CA ILE A 15 -17.00 -5.72 7.22
C ILE A 15 -17.35 -6.53 5.96
N VAL A 16 -18.55 -7.13 5.92
CA VAL A 16 -18.99 -7.91 4.75
C VAL A 16 -19.10 -7.01 3.52
N LEU A 17 -19.69 -5.82 3.67
CA LEU A 17 -19.88 -4.89 2.57
C LEU A 17 -18.55 -4.37 2.01
N THR A 18 -17.59 -4.03 2.87
CA THR A 18 -16.24 -3.59 2.44
C THR A 18 -15.47 -4.71 1.73
N LEU A 19 -15.56 -5.96 2.22
CA LEU A 19 -14.98 -7.12 1.55
C LEU A 19 -15.61 -7.39 0.17
N LEU A 20 -16.93 -7.26 0.07
CA LEU A 20 -17.65 -7.42 -1.20
C LEU A 20 -17.24 -6.35 -2.22
N ILE A 21 -17.15 -5.08 -1.80
CA ILE A 21 -16.69 -4.00 -2.68
C ILE A 21 -15.26 -4.26 -3.16
N SER A 22 -14.34 -4.60 -2.25
CA SER A 22 -12.95 -4.90 -2.59
C SER A 22 -12.85 -6.04 -3.60
N THR A 23 -13.60 -7.13 -3.37
CA THR A 23 -13.65 -8.29 -4.27
C THR A 23 -14.26 -7.93 -5.63
N ALA A 24 -15.33 -7.13 -5.64
CA ALA A 24 -16.00 -6.70 -6.88
C ALA A 24 -15.06 -5.85 -7.77
N ILE A 25 -14.26 -4.96 -7.17
CA ILE A 25 -13.23 -4.20 -7.88
C ILE A 25 -12.22 -5.16 -8.50
N GLY A 26 -11.71 -6.12 -7.71
CA GLY A 26 -10.76 -7.13 -8.20
C GLY A 26 -11.29 -7.95 -9.38
N ILE A 27 -12.57 -8.38 -9.34
CA ILE A 27 -13.20 -9.13 -10.42
C ILE A 27 -13.34 -8.29 -11.70
N LYS A 28 -13.75 -7.01 -11.59
CA LYS A 28 -13.84 -6.13 -12.76
C LYS A 28 -12.48 -5.89 -13.41
N PHE A 29 -11.43 -5.67 -12.61
CA PHE A 29 -10.07 -5.51 -13.14
C PHE A 29 -9.51 -6.79 -13.76
N LYS A 30 -9.84 -7.96 -13.19
CA LYS A 30 -9.51 -9.26 -13.79
C LYS A 30 -10.16 -9.43 -15.17
N SER A 31 -11.44 -9.08 -15.30
CA SER A 31 -12.16 -9.22 -16.58
C SER A 31 -11.68 -8.22 -17.64
N SER A 32 -11.21 -7.04 -17.24
CA SER A 32 -10.64 -6.03 -18.15
C SER A 32 -9.20 -6.37 -18.60
N SER A 33 -8.51 -7.30 -17.92
CA SER A 33 -7.14 -7.70 -18.23
C SER A 33 -7.05 -8.82 -19.28
N HIS A 34 -8.18 -9.23 -19.88
CA HIS A 34 -8.25 -10.37 -20.81
C HIS A 34 -7.54 -10.14 -22.16
N GLU A 35 -7.12 -8.92 -22.48
CA GLU A 35 -6.45 -8.59 -23.75
C GLU A 35 -4.91 -8.64 -23.69
N THR A 36 -4.30 -8.92 -22.54
CA THR A 36 -2.88 -8.59 -22.35
C THR A 36 -2.05 -9.78 -21.85
N GLY A 37 -1.77 -10.72 -22.76
CA GLY A 37 -1.04 -11.98 -22.51
C GLY A 37 0.44 -11.86 -22.10
N LYS A 38 0.92 -10.71 -21.62
CA LYS A 38 2.31 -10.50 -21.17
C LYS A 38 2.31 -10.08 -19.70
N MET A 39 2.89 -10.91 -18.82
CA MET A 39 3.15 -10.60 -17.40
C MET A 39 3.70 -9.19 -17.18
N ARG A 40 4.54 -8.71 -18.10
CA ARG A 40 5.15 -7.37 -18.07
C ARG A 40 4.13 -6.24 -18.10
N GLU A 41 3.05 -6.38 -18.86
CA GLU A 41 2.03 -5.34 -18.98
C GLU A 41 1.10 -5.29 -17.77
N TYR A 42 0.90 -6.44 -17.10
CA TYR A 42 0.20 -6.50 -15.81
C TYR A 42 0.97 -5.77 -14.70
N PHE A 43 2.28 -6.01 -14.57
CA PHE A 43 3.10 -5.35 -13.54
C PHE A 43 3.38 -3.87 -13.84
N MET A 44 3.55 -3.51 -15.12
CA MET A 44 3.85 -2.13 -15.50
C MET A 44 2.61 -1.28 -15.81
N ALA A 45 1.40 -1.87 -15.81
CA ALA A 45 0.17 -1.22 -16.25
C ALA A 45 0.35 -0.44 -17.58
N GLY A 46 1.08 -1.05 -18.52
CA GLY A 46 1.43 -0.43 -19.81
C GLY A 46 2.27 0.85 -19.75
N LYS A 47 2.90 1.19 -18.60
CA LYS A 47 3.63 2.46 -18.34
C LYS A 47 2.80 3.74 -18.57
N ASN A 48 1.47 3.62 -18.67
CA ASN A 48 0.55 4.71 -19.03
C ASN A 48 -0.34 5.18 -17.86
N MET A 49 0.05 4.88 -16.61
CA MET A 49 -0.69 5.39 -15.45
C MET A 49 -0.42 6.88 -15.24
N SER A 50 -1.50 7.65 -15.05
CA SER A 50 -1.42 9.05 -14.64
C SER A 50 -0.75 9.18 -13.27
N LEU A 51 -0.07 10.31 -13.03
CA LEU A 51 0.67 10.60 -11.81
C LEU A 51 -0.19 10.45 -10.54
N LEU A 52 -1.46 10.88 -10.60
CA LEU A 52 -2.35 10.86 -9.43
C LEU A 52 -2.65 9.43 -8.93
N PRO A 53 -3.12 8.48 -9.77
CA PRO A 53 -3.24 7.07 -9.39
C PRO A 53 -1.96 6.46 -8.83
N VAL A 54 -0.79 6.81 -9.38
CA VAL A 54 0.50 6.27 -8.93
C VAL A 54 0.81 6.74 -7.50
N ILE A 55 0.66 8.03 -7.23
CA ILE A 55 0.89 8.59 -5.88
C ILE A 55 -0.09 7.98 -4.88
N MET A 56 -1.37 7.88 -5.24
CA MET A 56 -2.41 7.31 -4.37
C MET A 56 -2.14 5.83 -4.06
N SER A 57 -1.76 5.05 -5.06
CA SER A 57 -1.41 3.64 -4.86
C SER A 57 -0.15 3.48 -4.01
N ALA A 58 0.86 4.31 -4.22
CA ALA A 58 2.08 4.29 -3.42
C ALA A 58 1.81 4.65 -1.95
N ALA A 59 0.99 5.68 -1.71
CA ALA A 59 0.58 6.08 -0.37
C ALA A 59 -0.24 4.97 0.31
N ALA A 60 -1.18 4.34 -0.41
CA ALA A 60 -1.98 3.24 0.12
C ALA A 60 -1.11 2.05 0.57
N THR A 61 -0.08 1.70 -0.20
CA THR A 61 0.85 0.60 0.14
C THR A 61 1.64 0.86 1.43
N MET A 62 1.87 2.12 1.80
CA MET A 62 2.61 2.44 3.04
C MET A 62 1.77 2.28 4.30
N ILE A 63 0.45 2.30 4.19
CA ILE A 63 -0.45 2.22 5.35
C ILE A 63 -0.52 0.76 5.79
N SER A 64 -0.13 0.50 7.03
CA SER A 64 -0.13 -0.84 7.63
C SER A 64 -0.75 -0.84 9.03
N PRO A 65 -1.25 -1.99 9.52
CA PRO A 65 -1.76 -2.10 10.90
C PRO A 65 -0.71 -1.72 11.95
N GLN A 66 0.57 -2.04 11.68
CA GLN A 66 1.70 -1.62 12.51
C GLN A 66 1.78 -0.10 12.60
N SER A 67 1.59 0.61 11.48
CA SER A 67 1.64 2.08 11.49
C SER A 67 0.48 2.71 12.25
N THR A 68 -0.72 2.14 12.17
CA THR A 68 -1.91 2.74 12.79
C THR A 68 -2.05 2.41 14.27
N MET A 69 -1.69 1.19 14.69
CA MET A 69 -1.84 0.75 16.09
C MET A 69 -0.51 0.50 16.80
N GLY A 70 0.50 -0.01 16.09
CA GLY A 70 1.78 -0.38 16.68
C GLY A 70 2.60 0.82 17.18
N ILE A 71 2.84 1.80 16.29
CA ILE A 71 3.61 3.01 16.63
C ILE A 71 3.03 3.78 17.83
N PRO A 72 1.71 4.10 17.89
CA PRO A 72 1.19 4.85 19.02
C PRO A 72 1.28 4.05 20.34
N ALA A 73 1.09 2.73 20.29
CA ALA A 73 1.27 1.88 21.46
C ALA A 73 2.73 1.87 21.96
N GLU A 74 3.69 1.84 21.03
CA GLU A 74 5.12 1.91 21.35
C GLU A 74 5.51 3.29 21.90
N ASN A 75 5.06 4.37 21.25
CA ASN A 75 5.28 5.73 21.71
C ASN A 75 4.68 5.98 23.10
N TYR A 76 3.52 5.40 23.39
CA TYR A 76 2.87 5.54 24.70
C TYR A 76 3.68 4.86 25.81
N LYS A 77 4.34 3.74 25.50
CA LYS A 77 5.09 2.94 26.48
C LYS A 77 6.55 3.38 26.64
N TYR A 78 7.19 3.81 25.55
CA TYR A 78 8.64 4.06 25.49
C TYR A 78 9.01 5.49 25.07
N GLY A 79 8.03 6.35 24.77
CA GLY A 79 8.25 7.73 24.34
C GLY A 79 8.52 7.89 22.84
N ILE A 80 8.86 9.11 22.41
CA ILE A 80 8.91 9.50 20.99
C ILE A 80 10.13 8.98 20.20
N GLN A 81 11.04 8.25 20.85
CA GLN A 81 12.30 7.83 20.23
C GLN A 81 12.08 6.99 18.95
N PHE A 82 11.08 6.11 18.95
CA PHE A 82 10.72 5.31 17.78
C PHE A 82 10.22 6.18 16.62
N SER A 83 9.54 7.29 16.92
CA SER A 83 8.98 8.19 15.90
C SER A 83 10.03 8.90 15.06
N ILE A 84 11.25 9.06 15.59
CA ILE A 84 12.38 9.65 14.86
C ILE A 84 12.75 8.81 13.62
N MET A 85 12.47 7.49 13.64
CA MET A 85 12.66 6.60 12.48
C MET A 85 11.89 7.08 11.25
N TYR A 86 10.71 7.69 11.40
CA TYR A 86 9.90 8.21 10.29
C TYR A 86 10.57 9.38 9.57
N LEU A 87 11.35 10.20 10.28
CA LEU A 87 12.12 11.26 9.66
C LEU A 87 13.22 10.68 8.77
N GLY A 88 13.92 9.65 9.26
CA GLY A 88 14.94 8.92 8.48
C GLY A 88 14.34 8.23 7.25
N LEU A 89 13.20 7.56 7.41
CA LEU A 89 12.45 6.94 6.31
C LEU A 89 12.04 7.97 5.25
N SER A 90 11.56 9.15 5.67
CA SER A 90 11.14 10.22 4.74
C SER A 90 12.31 10.71 3.89
N ILE A 91 13.46 10.96 4.52
CA ILE A 91 14.69 11.38 3.82
C ILE A 91 15.19 10.26 2.88
N GLY A 92 15.19 9.02 3.36
CA GLY A 92 15.57 7.85 2.57
C GLY A 92 14.69 7.66 1.33
N MET A 93 13.39 7.92 1.46
CA MET A 93 12.44 7.81 0.34
C MET A 93 12.67 8.91 -0.71
N VAL A 94 12.96 10.14 -0.30
CA VAL A 94 13.33 11.22 -1.21
C VAL A 94 14.63 10.87 -1.95
N LEU A 95 15.66 10.44 -1.22
CA LEU A 95 16.91 10.00 -1.84
C LEU A 95 16.69 8.84 -2.83
N ALA A 96 15.87 7.87 -2.45
CA ALA A 96 15.57 6.74 -3.33
C ALA A 96 14.82 7.16 -4.59
N ALA A 97 13.91 8.14 -4.47
CA ALA A 97 13.20 8.69 -5.62
C ALA A 97 14.13 9.39 -6.61
N TYR A 98 15.16 10.09 -6.14
CA TYR A 98 16.11 10.79 -7.02
C TYR A 98 17.27 9.93 -7.52
N VAL A 99 17.67 8.89 -6.77
CA VAL A 99 18.86 8.08 -7.11
C VAL A 99 18.46 6.75 -7.76
N PHE A 100 17.53 6.00 -7.16
CA PHE A 100 17.22 4.65 -7.61
C PHE A 100 16.19 4.62 -8.75
N ILE A 101 15.12 5.43 -8.66
CA ILE A 101 14.09 5.47 -9.72
C ILE A 101 14.67 5.77 -11.12
N PRO A 102 15.55 6.78 -11.33
CA PRO A 102 16.08 7.03 -12.67
C PRO A 102 16.93 5.87 -13.20
N VAL A 103 17.67 5.18 -12.33
CA VAL A 103 18.49 4.01 -12.71
C VAL A 103 17.59 2.85 -13.12
N TYR A 104 16.59 2.50 -12.31
CA TYR A 104 15.63 1.45 -12.63
C TYR A 104 14.85 1.74 -13.92
N PHE A 105 14.51 3.00 -14.16
CA PHE A 105 13.80 3.40 -15.38
C PHE A 105 14.68 3.31 -16.63
N GLN A 106 15.99 3.59 -16.52
CA GLN A 106 16.96 3.45 -17.61
C GLN A 106 17.27 1.99 -17.93
N CYS A 107 17.37 1.13 -16.91
CA CYS A 107 17.58 -0.31 -17.09
C CYS A 107 16.35 -1.04 -17.64
N GLY A 108 15.16 -0.43 -17.56
CA GLY A 108 13.93 -1.00 -18.11
C GLY A 108 13.46 -2.28 -17.41
N VAL A 109 13.93 -2.50 -16.18
CA VAL A 109 13.62 -3.68 -15.37
C VAL A 109 12.21 -3.61 -14.78
N CYS A 110 11.60 -4.77 -14.58
CA CYS A 110 10.27 -4.88 -14.00
C CYS A 110 10.30 -5.27 -12.52
N THR A 111 11.41 -5.86 -12.07
CA THR A 111 11.61 -6.21 -10.66
C THR A 111 12.89 -5.59 -10.13
N VAL A 112 12.99 -5.49 -8.81
CA VAL A 112 14.18 -4.93 -8.12
C VAL A 112 15.40 -5.87 -8.23
N TYR A 113 15.19 -7.14 -8.59
CA TYR A 113 16.21 -8.18 -8.64
C TYR A 113 16.79 -8.43 -10.04
N GLU A 114 16.23 -7.78 -11.06
CA GLU A 114 16.75 -7.77 -12.44
C GLU A 114 17.82 -6.69 -12.60
#